data_AF-A0A8X6UXM4-F1
#
_entry.id   AF-A0A8X6UXM4-F1
#
_cell.length_a   1.000
_cell.length_b   1.000
_cell.length_c   1.000
_cell.angle_alpha   90.00
_cell.angle_beta   90.00
_cell.angle_gamma   90.00
#
_symmetry.space_group_name_H-M   'P 1'
#
loop_
_entity.id
_entity.type
_entity.pdbx_description
1 polymer ?
#
loop_
_entity_poly.entity_id
_entity_poly.type
_entity_poly.pdbx_seq_one_letter_code
_entity_poly.pdbx_strand_id
1 'polypeptide(L)'
;MIRANVGVAIVPQTISRHLAEANLKSKRPFRALPLTPEHRQLRLEWCQARSMWNVTDWQKVVFSDESRFVLGTDDNRVRVWRRPGERYNSLHTDLRHTSRTAGVMVWGHSL
;
A
#
# COMPACT_ATOMS: atom_id res chain seq x y z
N MET A 1 -9.96 20.62 -14.82
CA MET A 1 -10.27 21.92 -14.18
C MET A 1 -11.33 21.66 -13.12
N ILE A 2 -11.04 21.79 -11.83
CA ILE A 2 -12.06 21.65 -10.78
C ILE A 2 -12.94 22.90 -10.86
N ARG A 3 -14.17 22.76 -11.33
CA ARG A 3 -15.12 23.87 -11.44
C ARG A 3 -15.77 24.09 -10.07
N ALA A 4 -15.48 25.22 -9.43
CA ALA A 4 -16.34 25.71 -8.36
C ALA A 4 -17.59 26.33 -9.01
N ASN A 5 -18.76 26.12 -8.41
CA ASN A 5 -20.05 26.72 -8.81
C ASN A 5 -20.15 28.18 -8.31
N VAL A 6 -19.03 28.90 -8.41
CA VAL A 6 -18.88 30.31 -8.08
C VAL A 6 -18.13 30.85 -9.28
N GLY A 7 -18.66 31.87 -9.98
CA GLY A 7 -18.17 32.36 -11.28
C GLY A 7 -16.76 32.97 -11.29
N VAL A 8 -15.89 32.56 -10.37
CA VAL A 8 -14.50 33.02 -10.19
C VAL A 8 -13.56 31.89 -10.62
N ALA A 9 -12.64 32.21 -11.54
CA ALA A 9 -11.61 31.29 -11.96
C ALA A 9 -10.61 31.04 -10.81
N ILE A 10 -10.53 29.79 -10.35
CA ILE A 10 -9.56 29.38 -9.32
C ILE A 10 -8.20 29.15 -9.98
N VAL A 11 -7.18 29.89 -9.52
CA VAL A 11 -5.79 29.70 -9.94
C VAL A 11 -5.07 28.64 -9.08
N PRO A 12 -4.07 27.89 -9.61
CA PRO A 12 -3.36 26.84 -8.87
C PRO A 12 -2.73 27.31 -7.56
N GLN A 13 -2.28 28.56 -7.51
CA GLN A 13 -1.70 29.15 -6.30
C GLN A 13 -2.70 29.24 -5.14
N THR A 14 -3.96 29.57 -5.44
CA THR A 14 -5.05 29.58 -4.45
C THR A 14 -5.29 28.18 -3.91
N ILE A 15 -5.27 27.14 -4.75
CA ILE A 15 -5.39 25.74 -4.34
C ILE A 15 -4.22 25.34 -3.43
N SER A 16 -2.99 25.64 -3.84
CA SER A 16 -1.79 25.31 -3.06
C SER A 16 -1.79 25.99 -1.69
N ARG A 17 -2.21 27.26 -1.62
CA ARG A 17 -2.32 28.01 -0.36
C ARG A 17 -3.35 27.36 0.56
N HIS A 18 -4.55 27.06 0.07
CA HIS A 18 -5.58 26.42 0.89
C HIS A 18 -5.20 25.02 1.36
N LEU A 19 -4.51 24.23 0.52
CA LEU A 19 -3.98 22.93 0.94
C LEU A 19 -2.92 23.08 2.04
N ALA A 20 -2.06 24.09 1.94
CA ALA A 20 -1.07 24.40 2.97
C ALA A 20 -1.71 24.89 4.28
N GLU A 21 -2.69 25.79 4.21
CA GLU A 21 -3.49 26.27 5.36
C GLU A 21 -4.19 25.10 6.07
N ALA A 22 -4.71 24.12 5.32
CA ALA A 22 -5.31 22.90 5.86
C ALA A 22 -4.30 21.85 6.36
N ASN A 23 -2.98 22.13 6.25
CA ASN A 23 -1.86 21.23 6.53
C ASN A 23 -1.93 19.90 5.74
N LEU A 24 -2.49 19.94 4.54
CA LEU A 24 -2.59 18.79 3.64
C LEU A 24 -1.36 18.70 2.75
N LYS A 25 -0.76 17.52 2.69
CA LYS A 25 0.39 17.24 1.83
C LYS A 25 0.06 16.09 0.89
N SER A 26 0.45 16.22 -0.37
CA SER A 26 0.36 15.12 -1.32
C SER A 26 1.35 14.03 -0.92
N LYS A 27 0.84 12.83 -0.66
CA LYS A 27 1.61 11.64 -0.25
C LYS A 27 1.13 10.44 -1.06
N ARG A 28 1.97 9.40 -1.12
CA ARG A 28 1.53 8.08 -1.59
C ARG A 28 0.60 7.47 -0.53
N PRO A 29 -0.54 6.88 -0.91
CA PRO A 29 -1.38 6.15 0.02
C PRO A 29 -0.61 4.98 0.62
N PHE A 30 -1.02 4.56 1.81
CA PHE A 30 -0.56 3.27 2.34
C PHE A 30 -1.24 2.17 1.52
N ARG A 31 -0.48 1.17 1.05
CA ARG A 31 -1.05 0.00 0.35
C ARG A 31 -1.24 -1.12 1.36
N ALA A 32 -2.48 -1.35 1.76
CA ALA A 32 -2.83 -2.42 2.68
C ALA A 32 -3.13 -3.73 1.93
N LEU A 33 -2.79 -4.86 2.55
CA LEU A 33 -3.27 -6.16 2.10
C LEU A 33 -4.75 -6.32 2.51
N PRO A 34 -5.61 -6.84 1.63
CA PRO A 34 -7.00 -7.12 1.96
C PRO A 34 -7.11 -8.36 2.87
N LEU A 35 -6.76 -8.20 4.15
CA LEU A 35 -6.84 -9.27 5.15
C LEU A 35 -8.20 -9.24 5.85
N THR A 36 -8.87 -10.40 5.85
CA THR A 36 -10.02 -10.66 6.71
C THR A 36 -9.61 -10.64 8.19
N PRO A 37 -10.55 -10.46 9.13
CA PRO A 37 -10.25 -10.55 10.57
C PRO A 37 -9.56 -11.88 10.95
N GLU A 38 -10.03 -12.99 10.38
CA GLU A 38 -9.45 -14.32 10.60
C GLU A 38 -8.00 -14.40 10.12
N HIS A 39 -7.69 -13.91 8.91
CA HIS A 39 -6.31 -13.87 8.42
C HIS A 39 -5.39 -13.06 9.35
N ARG A 40 -5.89 -11.98 9.97
CA ARG A 40 -5.10 -11.18 10.91
C ARG A 40 -4.80 -11.96 12.18
N GLN A 41 -5.79 -12.67 12.71
CA GLN A 41 -5.64 -13.49 13.91
C GLN A 41 -4.62 -14.61 13.70
N LEU A 42 -4.80 -15.41 12.64
CA LEU A 42 -3.90 -16.52 12.32
C LEU A 42 -2.45 -16.06 12.09
N ARG A 43 -2.27 -14.91 11.43
CA ARG A 43 -0.93 -14.33 11.23
C ARG A 43 -0.30 -13.87 12.54
N LEU A 44 -1.07 -13.27 13.44
CA LEU A 44 -0.58 -12.85 14.74
C LEU A 44 -0.14 -14.06 15.58
N GLU A 45 -0.98 -15.10 15.65
CA GLU A 45 -0.68 -16.35 16.33
C GLU A 45 0.57 -17.02 15.75
N TRP A 46 0.70 -17.07 14.42
CA TRP A 46 1.87 -17.65 13.76
C TRP A 46 3.16 -16.91 14.13
N CYS A 47 3.12 -15.57 14.18
CA CYS A 47 4.25 -14.74 14.59
C CYS A 47 4.58 -14.91 16.08
N GLN A 48 3.57 -14.94 16.95
CA GLN A 48 3.74 -15.14 18.39
C GLN A 48 4.36 -16.51 18.71
N ALA A 49 3.87 -17.57 18.06
CA ALA A 49 4.41 -18.92 18.24
C ALA A 49 5.89 -19.04 17.82
N ARG A 50 6.40 -18.11 17.01
CA ARG A 50 7.78 -18.11 16.48
C ARG A 50 8.58 -16.88 16.91
N SER A 51 8.09 -16.09 17.86
CA SER A 51 8.73 -14.83 18.25
C SER A 51 10.09 -15.03 18.90
N MET A 52 10.32 -16.21 19.48
CA MET A 52 11.57 -16.61 20.15
C MET A 52 12.49 -17.46 19.27
N TRP A 53 12.13 -17.70 18.00
CA TRP A 53 12.97 -18.47 17.09
C TRP A 53 14.29 -17.73 16.81
N ASN A 54 15.40 -18.45 16.96
CA ASN A 54 16.73 -17.93 16.65
C ASN A 54 17.11 -18.23 15.19
N VAL A 55 18.29 -17.78 14.77
CA VAL A 55 18.78 -17.96 13.39
C VAL A 55 18.85 -19.44 12.99
N THR A 56 19.28 -20.32 13.89
CA THR A 56 19.38 -21.77 13.63
C THR A 56 18.01 -22.41 13.41
N ASP A 57 16.96 -21.92 14.06
CA ASP A 57 15.60 -22.39 13.83
C ASP A 57 15.08 -21.95 12.46
N TRP A 58 15.38 -20.72 12.04
CA TRP A 58 15.04 -20.22 10.71
C TRP A 58 15.81 -20.93 9.59
N GLN A 59 17.06 -21.32 9.82
CA GLN A 59 17.87 -22.08 8.84
C GLN A 59 17.29 -23.45 8.50
N LYS A 60 16.40 -24.01 9.32
CA LYS A 60 15.73 -25.29 9.04
C LYS A 60 14.53 -25.13 8.11
N VAL A 61 14.15 -23.89 7.77
CA VAL A 61 12.96 -23.60 6.97
C VAL A 61 13.37 -23.32 5.52
N VAL A 62 12.90 -24.18 4.62
CA VAL A 62 12.95 -23.93 3.18
C VAL A 62 11.71 -23.14 2.78
N PHE A 63 11.90 -21.91 2.31
CA PHE A 63 10.81 -21.11 1.75
C PHE A 63 10.66 -21.40 0.26
N SER A 64 9.42 -21.50 -0.22
CA SER A 64 9.11 -21.54 -1.64
C SER A 64 8.00 -20.54 -1.95
N ASP A 65 8.03 -19.98 -3.15
CA ASP A 65 7.00 -19.05 -3.63
C ASP A 65 6.90 -19.10 -5.15
N GLU A 66 5.77 -18.61 -5.66
CA GLU A 66 5.53 -18.42 -7.07
C GLU A 66 5.40 -16.92 -7.36
N SER A 67 6.33 -16.37 -8.14
CA SER A 67 6.37 -14.95 -8.49
C SER A 67 6.02 -14.73 -9.96
N ARG A 68 5.21 -13.71 -10.22
CA ARG A 68 4.88 -13.26 -11.59
C ARG A 68 5.79 -12.12 -12.02
N PHE A 69 6.43 -12.27 -13.17
CA PHE A 69 7.18 -11.22 -13.86
C PHE A 69 6.35 -10.65 -15.02
N VAL A 70 6.18 -9.34 -15.06
CA VAL A 70 5.44 -8.63 -16.12
C VAL A 70 6.34 -7.60 -16.78
N LEU A 71 6.25 -7.43 -18.11
CA LEU A 71 7.08 -6.49 -18.88
C LEU A 71 6.60 -5.03 -18.81
N GLY A 72 5.37 -4.80 -18.36
CA GLY A 72 4.79 -3.48 -18.15
C GLY A 72 3.84 -3.51 -16.98
N THR A 73 4.03 -2.59 -16.03
CA THR A 73 3.09 -2.33 -14.94
C THR A 73 2.45 -0.98 -15.18
N ASP A 74 1.19 -0.81 -14.81
CA ASP A 74 0.76 0.54 -14.42
C ASP A 74 1.60 0.92 -13.17
N ASP A 75 2.15 2.14 -13.12
CA ASP A 75 2.92 2.62 -11.94
C ASP A 75 1.98 2.98 -10.77
N ASN A 76 0.68 2.70 -10.90
CA ASN A 76 -0.43 3.05 -10.02
C ASN A 76 -0.14 4.30 -9.16
N ARG A 77 0.21 5.41 -9.83
CA ARG A 77 0.68 6.66 -9.19
C ARG A 77 -0.45 7.44 -8.54
N VAL A 78 -1.27 6.76 -7.75
CA VAL A 78 -2.31 7.36 -6.92
C VAL A 78 -1.63 8.19 -5.84
N ARG A 79 -2.14 9.40 -5.62
CA ARG A 79 -1.74 10.27 -4.52
C ARG A 79 -2.95 10.64 -3.70
N VAL A 80 -2.74 10.75 -2.40
CA VAL A 80 -3.73 11.22 -1.43
C VAL A 80 -3.23 12.51 -0.80
N TRP A 81 -4.14 13.44 -0.52
CA TRP A 81 -3.87 14.63 0.26
C TRP A 81 -4.23 14.32 1.71
N ARG A 82 -3.25 14.33 2.61
CA ARG A 82 -3.47 14.01 4.03
C ARG A 82 -2.57 14.83 4.94
N ARG A 83 -2.93 14.93 6.21
CA ARG A 83 -2.10 15.57 7.23
C ARG A 83 -1.00 14.64 7.73
N PRO A 84 0.07 15.17 8.35
CA PRO A 84 0.99 14.36 9.13
C PRO A 84 0.25 13.52 10.19
N GLY A 85 0.66 12.27 10.39
CA GLY A 85 0.01 11.36 11.34
C GLY A 85 -1.16 10.53 10.77
N GLU A 86 -1.82 10.98 9.70
CA GLU A 86 -2.97 10.28 9.10
C GLU A 86 -2.55 9.11 8.19
N ARG A 87 -1.40 8.47 8.44
CA ARG A 87 -0.81 7.51 7.49
C ARG A 87 -1.67 6.28 7.25
N TYR A 88 -2.27 5.77 8.32
CA TYR A 88 -3.02 4.52 8.35
C TYR A 88 -4.53 4.74 8.42
N ASN A 89 -5.00 5.97 8.20
CA ASN A 89 -6.42 6.24 8.09
C ASN A 89 -6.97 5.49 6.85
N SER A 90 -8.08 4.79 7.01
CA SER A 90 -8.73 4.00 5.96
C SER A 90 -9.12 4.85 4.75
N LEU A 91 -9.46 6.13 4.96
CA LEU A 91 -9.79 7.08 3.88
C LEU A 91 -8.59 7.42 2.96
N HIS A 92 -7.36 7.19 3.44
CA HIS A 92 -6.11 7.49 2.71
C HIS A 92 -5.32 6.22 2.36
N THR A 93 -5.97 5.06 2.49
CA THR A 93 -5.40 3.74 2.28
C THR A 93 -5.95 3.17 0.98
N ASP A 94 -5.06 2.60 0.18
CA ASP A 94 -5.41 1.89 -1.03
C ASP A 94 -5.25 0.39 -0.77
N LEU A 95 -6.20 -0.42 -1.21
CA LEU A 95 -6.08 -1.87 -1.11
C LEU A 95 -5.24 -2.37 -2.28
N ARG A 96 -4.23 -3.17 -1.98
CA ARG A 96 -3.40 -3.76 -3.04
C ARG A 96 -4.29 -4.60 -3.96
N HIS A 97 -4.40 -4.18 -5.21
CA HIS A 97 -5.09 -4.91 -6.27
C HIS A 97 -4.36 -6.24 -6.54
N THR A 98 -5.10 -7.35 -6.63
CA THR A 98 -4.58 -8.71 -6.85
C THR A 98 -4.78 -9.20 -8.28
N SER A 99 -5.25 -8.34 -9.19
CA SER A 99 -5.70 -8.76 -10.50
C SER A 99 -4.59 -9.32 -11.40
N ARG A 100 -5.01 -10.22 -12.29
CA ARG A 100 -4.15 -10.95 -13.22
C ARG A 100 -3.77 -10.08 -14.40
N THR A 101 -2.63 -9.40 -14.31
CA THR A 101 -1.93 -8.86 -15.48
C THR A 101 -1.20 -10.02 -16.19
N ALA A 102 -1.16 -9.99 -17.54
CA ALA A 102 -0.40 -10.95 -18.32
C ALA A 102 1.09 -10.91 -17.94
N GLY A 103 1.70 -12.08 -17.77
CA GLY A 103 3.10 -12.20 -17.34
C GLY A 103 3.56 -13.65 -17.25
N VAL A 104 4.85 -13.83 -16.99
CA VAL A 104 5.47 -15.14 -16.81
C VAL A 104 5.44 -15.50 -15.33
N MET A 105 4.93 -16.69 -15.00
CA MET A 105 5.01 -17.25 -13.66
C MET A 105 6.32 -18.01 -13.49
N VAL A 106 6.99 -17.80 -12.37
CA VAL A 106 8.24 -18.49 -12.03
C VAL A 106 8.11 -19.02 -10.61
N TRP A 107 8.47 -20.27 -10.42
CA TRP A 107 8.54 -20.90 -9.10
C TRP A 107 10.01 -20.97 -8.64
N GLY A 108 10.23 -20.79 -7.33
CA GLY A 108 11.54 -20.95 -6.74
C GLY A 108 11.47 -21.29 -5.25
N HIS A 109 12.60 -21.75 -4.72
CA HIS A 109 12.79 -22.00 -3.30
C HIS A 109 14.17 -21.53 -2.84
N SER A 110 14.30 -21.20 -1.56
CA SER A 110 15.59 -20.91 -0.92
C SER A 110 16.10 -22.15 -0.21
N LEU A 111 17.35 -22.54 -0.50
CA LEU A 111 18.08 -23.56 0.25
C LEU A 111 18.71 -22.97 1.52
#